data_AF-A0A977QMR4-F1
#
_entry.id   AF-A0A977QMR4-F1
#
_cell.length_a   1.000
_cell.length_b   1.000
_cell.length_c   1.000
_cell.angle_alpha   90.00
_cell.angle_beta   90.00
_cell.angle_gamma   90.00
#
_symmetry.space_group_name_H-M   'P 1'
#
loop_
_entity.id
_entity.type
_entity.pdbx_description
1 polymer ?
#
loop_
_entity_poly.entity_id
_entity_poly.type
_entity_poly.pdbx_seq_one_letter_code
_entity_poly.pdbx_strand_id
1 'polypeptide(L)'
;VDEDCVKHGGWWKVEKIEDLSGSIAIEFGNNSYVSALDNGLFTIGAPHDQGDGPSPEEIFTGFPAGENKFALKSGYGKYLGISKDGIVIGRSDAVGPMEQWEPV
;
A
#
# COMPACT_ATOMS: atom_id res chain seq x y z
N VAL A 1 -4.96 -12.53 -21.93
CA VAL A 1 -4.45 -11.23 -21.46
C VAL A 1 -5.21 -10.91 -20.21
N ASP A 2 -4.51 -10.56 -19.14
CA ASP A 2 -5.16 -10.09 -17.92
C ASP A 2 -5.61 -8.64 -18.16
N GLU A 3 -6.91 -8.45 -18.34
CA GLU A 3 -7.49 -7.14 -18.63
C GLU A 3 -7.37 -6.17 -17.45
N ASP A 4 -7.41 -6.70 -16.22
CA ASP A 4 -7.25 -5.89 -15.01
C ASP A 4 -5.82 -5.38 -14.92
N CYS A 5 -4.85 -6.26 -15.17
CA CYS A 5 -3.45 -5.88 -15.20
C CYS A 5 -3.14 -4.78 -16.24
N VAL A 6 -3.74 -4.89 -17.43
CA VAL A 6 -3.59 -3.86 -18.48
C VAL A 6 -4.22 -2.53 -18.05
N LYS A 7 -5.38 -2.54 -17.38
CA LYS A 7 -6.06 -1.32 -16.90
C LYS A 7 -5.29 -0.57 -15.81
N HIS A 8 -4.39 -1.26 -15.11
CA HIS A 8 -3.59 -0.69 -14.02
C HIS A 8 -2.10 -0.58 -14.37
N GLY A 9 -1.77 -0.38 -15.65
CA GLY A 9 -0.39 -0.11 -16.08
C GLY A 9 0.59 -1.25 -15.83
N GLY A 10 0.11 -2.49 -15.87
CA GLY A 10 0.92 -3.68 -15.62
C GLY A 10 0.97 -4.13 -14.16
N TRP A 11 0.26 -3.44 -13.25
CA TRP A 11 0.06 -3.89 -11.87
C TRP A 11 -1.02 -4.95 -11.82
N TRP A 12 -0.83 -6.01 -11.05
CA TRP A 12 -1.80 -7.11 -10.95
C TRP A 12 -2.30 -7.27 -9.52
N LYS A 13 -3.51 -7.81 -9.40
CA LYS A 13 -4.10 -8.14 -8.11
C LYS A 13 -3.31 -9.24 -7.42
N VAL A 14 -3.02 -9.03 -6.14
CA VAL A 14 -2.42 -10.04 -5.27
C VAL A 14 -3.46 -11.11 -4.91
N GLU A 15 -3.11 -12.39 -5.09
CA GLU A 15 -3.96 -13.53 -4.73
C GLU A 15 -3.49 -14.27 -3.48
N LYS A 16 -2.22 -14.14 -3.12
CA LYS A 16 -1.61 -14.84 -1.98
C LYS A 16 -0.72 -13.91 -1.18
N ILE A 17 -0.57 -14.17 0.12
CA ILE A 17 0.22 -13.31 0.99
C ILE A 17 1.69 -13.23 0.59
N GLU A 18 2.23 -14.28 -0.02
CA GLU A 18 3.61 -14.31 -0.50
C GLU A 18 3.89 -13.26 -1.59
N ASP A 19 2.85 -12.82 -2.31
CA ASP A 19 2.95 -11.77 -3.31
C ASP A 19 2.92 -10.35 -2.68
N LEU A 20 2.63 -10.22 -1.38
CA LEU A 20 2.71 -8.94 -0.63
C LEU A 20 4.15 -8.57 -0.26
N SER A 21 5.06 -8.65 -1.22
CA SER A 21 6.49 -8.35 -1.06
C SER A 21 6.99 -7.51 -2.24
N GLY A 22 7.79 -6.49 -1.95
CA GLY A 22 8.27 -5.54 -2.97
C GLY A 22 7.28 -4.40 -3.18
N SER A 23 7.11 -3.93 -4.41
CA SER A 23 6.25 -2.78 -4.72
C SER A 23 4.77 -3.16 -4.62
N ILE A 24 4.03 -2.49 -3.74
CA ILE A 24 2.61 -2.72 -3.46
C ILE A 24 1.86 -1.39 -3.57
N ALA A 25 0.69 -1.41 -4.20
CA ALA A 25 -0.27 -0.33 -4.16
C ALA A 25 -1.60 -0.84 -3.58
N ILE A 26 -2.37 0.06 -2.97
CA ILE A 26 -3.68 -0.26 -2.42
C ILE A 26 -4.70 0.61 -3.15
N GLU A 27 -5.55 -0.02 -3.95
CA GLU A 27 -6.63 0.68 -4.66
C GLU A 27 -7.89 0.78 -3.79
N PHE A 28 -8.50 1.96 -3.75
CA PHE A 28 -9.80 2.22 -3.12
C PHE A 28 -10.89 2.48 -4.19
N GLY A 29 -10.83 1.71 -5.28
CA GLY A 29 -11.74 1.76 -6.41
C GLY A 29 -11.50 2.95 -7.34
N ASN A 30 -12.11 2.88 -8.53
CA ASN A 30 -12.00 3.90 -9.59
C ASN A 30 -10.55 4.29 -9.90
N ASN A 31 -9.62 3.32 -9.95
CA ASN A 31 -8.21 3.56 -10.23
C ASN A 31 -7.61 4.66 -9.32
N SER A 32 -8.09 4.74 -8.07
CA SER A 32 -7.63 5.70 -7.06
C SER A 32 -6.91 4.95 -5.96
N TYR A 33 -5.67 5.32 -5.65
CA TYR A 33 -4.83 4.56 -4.72
C TYR A 33 -4.57 5.31 -3.42
N VAL A 34 -4.17 4.59 -2.37
CA VAL A 34 -3.71 5.21 -1.13
C VAL A 34 -2.39 5.93 -1.40
N SER A 35 -2.36 7.23 -1.16
CA SER A 35 -1.19 8.11 -1.34
C SER A 35 -0.61 8.54 0.00
N ALA A 36 0.72 8.46 0.14
CA ALA A 36 1.45 8.92 1.31
C ALA A 36 1.73 10.42 1.25
N LEU A 37 1.56 11.11 2.38
CA LEU A 37 1.91 12.52 2.55
C LEU A 37 3.17 12.68 3.40
N ASP A 38 3.91 13.76 3.16
CA ASP A 38 5.16 14.09 3.88
C ASP A 38 4.99 14.29 5.40
N ASN A 39 3.77 14.63 5.85
CA ASN A 39 3.39 14.78 7.25
C ASN A 39 3.04 13.45 7.96
N GLY A 40 3.22 12.33 7.27
CA GLY A 40 2.96 10.98 7.77
C GLY A 40 1.47 10.62 7.85
N LEU A 41 0.60 11.34 7.14
CA LEU A 41 -0.79 10.97 6.91
C LEU A 41 -0.94 10.31 5.52
N PHE A 42 -2.12 9.76 5.28
CA PHE A 42 -2.49 9.18 3.99
C PHE A 42 -3.78 9.82 3.47
N THR A 43 -3.93 9.84 2.15
CA THR A 43 -5.15 10.22 1.45
C THR A 43 -5.44 9.21 0.35
N ILE A 44 -6.61 9.31 -0.28
CA ILE A 44 -6.86 8.66 -1.56
C ILE A 44 -6.47 9.65 -2.66
N GLY A 45 -5.68 9.19 -3.63
CA GLY A 45 -5.29 9.93 -4.82
C GLY A 45 -6.49 10.25 -5.72
N ALA A 46 -6.28 11.11 -6.71
CA ALA A 46 -7.28 11.29 -7.76
C ALA A 46 -7.40 10.00 -8.58
N PRO A 47 -8.56 9.73 -9.23
CA PRO A 47 -8.67 8.64 -10.19
C PRO A 47 -7.62 8.76 -11.31
N HIS A 48 -6.94 7.67 -11.60
CA HIS A 48 -6.03 7.56 -12.74
C HIS A 48 -6.79 7.17 -14.01
N ASP A 49 -6.23 7.51 -15.17
CA ASP A 49 -6.76 7.06 -16.45
C ASP A 49 -6.56 5.55 -16.63
N GLN A 50 -7.36 4.93 -17.50
CA GLN A 50 -7.20 3.51 -17.80
C GLN A 50 -5.84 3.24 -18.46
N GLY A 51 -5.11 2.27 -17.92
CA GLY A 51 -3.78 1.93 -18.38
C GLY A 51 -2.66 2.59 -17.58
N ASP A 52 -2.99 3.53 -16.70
CA ASP A 52 -2.01 4.14 -15.80
C ASP A 52 -1.87 3.31 -14.52
N GLY A 53 -0.63 3.18 -14.05
CA GLY A 53 -0.30 2.60 -12.75
C GLY A 53 -0.33 3.66 -11.63
N PRO A 54 -0.14 3.24 -10.37
CA PRO A 54 0.02 4.14 -9.22
C PRO A 54 1.21 5.09 -9.38
N SER A 55 1.07 6.29 -8.84
CA SER A 55 2.11 7.32 -8.75
C SER A 55 3.16 6.94 -7.69
N PRO A 56 4.39 7.50 -7.73
CA PRO A 56 5.44 7.17 -6.76
C PRO A 56 5.04 7.25 -5.29
N GLU A 57 4.20 8.21 -4.92
CA GLU A 57 3.66 8.42 -3.58
C GLU A 57 2.58 7.41 -3.17
N GLU A 58 2.03 6.68 -4.13
CA GLU A 58 1.03 5.62 -3.95
C GLU A 58 1.64 4.21 -3.91
N ILE A 59 2.95 4.13 -4.14
CA ILE A 59 3.71 2.89 -4.11
C ILE A 59 4.35 2.71 -2.73
N PHE A 60 4.01 1.59 -2.10
CA PHE A 60 4.56 1.11 -0.84
C PHE A 60 5.54 -0.03 -1.10
N THR A 61 6.41 -0.29 -0.12
CA THR A 61 7.19 -1.53 -0.06
C THR A 61 6.56 -2.49 0.94
N GLY A 62 6.14 -3.67 0.49
CA GLY A 62 5.66 -4.77 1.31
C GLY A 62 6.79 -5.63 1.86
N PHE A 63 6.63 -6.06 3.12
CA PHE A 63 7.55 -6.95 3.82
C PHE A 63 6.76 -8.03 4.57
N PRO A 64 7.23 -9.28 4.60
CA PRO A 64 6.68 -10.27 5.53
C PRO A 64 6.95 -9.83 6.98
N ALA A 65 5.94 -9.94 7.84
CA ALA A 65 6.01 -9.50 9.23
C ALA A 65 5.62 -10.59 10.25
N GLY A 66 5.51 -11.83 9.80
CA GLY A 66 5.16 -12.99 10.61
C GLY A 66 4.29 -13.98 9.84
N GLU A 67 3.72 -14.96 10.55
CA GLU A 67 2.74 -15.88 9.98
C GLU A 67 1.46 -15.12 9.60
N ASN A 68 1.04 -15.23 8.34
CA ASN A 68 -0.10 -14.52 7.76
C ASN A 68 -0.08 -12.99 7.95
N LYS A 69 1.09 -12.38 8.10
CA LYS A 69 1.20 -10.92 8.34
C LYS A 69 2.22 -10.25 7.42
N PHE A 70 1.93 -9.01 7.11
CA PHE A 70 2.81 -8.14 6.34
C PHE A 70 2.91 -6.75 6.98
N ALA A 71 3.93 -5.99 6.57
CA ALA A 71 4.09 -4.58 6.89
C ALA A 71 4.30 -3.81 5.59
N LEU A 72 3.86 -2.54 5.58
CA LEU A 72 4.05 -1.64 4.45
C LEU A 72 4.92 -0.46 4.85
N LYS A 73 5.84 -0.08 3.97
CA LYS A 73 6.67 1.12 4.11
C LYS A 73 6.35 2.10 2.99
N SER A 74 6.02 3.33 3.36
CA SER A 74 5.82 4.44 2.41
C SER A 74 7.10 4.82 1.67
N GLY A 75 6.96 5.54 0.55
CA GLY A 75 8.08 6.17 -0.16
C GLY A 75 8.89 7.16 0.69
N TYR A 76 8.32 7.68 1.79
CA TYR A 76 9.01 8.53 2.77
C TYR A 76 9.85 7.74 3.79
N GLY A 77 9.92 6.42 3.63
CA GLY A 77 10.74 5.56 4.46
C GLY A 77 10.15 5.25 5.84
N LYS A 78 8.85 5.54 6.05
CA LYS A 78 8.13 5.23 7.30
C LYS A 78 7.13 4.09 7.12
N TYR A 79 7.00 3.26 8.14
CA TYR A 79 6.06 2.14 8.18
C TYR A 79 4.64 2.61 8.49
N LEU A 80 3.68 1.98 7.82
CA LEU A 80 2.25 2.21 7.98
C LEU A 80 1.76 1.48 9.22
N GLY A 81 1.18 2.21 10.16
CA GLY A 81 0.58 1.63 11.35
C GLY A 81 -0.62 2.41 11.86
N ILE A 82 -1.27 1.87 12.88
CA ILE A 82 -2.46 2.46 13.49
C ILE A 82 -2.06 3.29 14.72
N SER A 83 -2.53 4.53 14.76
CA SER A 83 -2.40 5.42 15.92
C SER A 83 -3.36 5.03 17.05
N LYS A 84 -3.16 5.57 18.25
CA LYS A 84 -4.05 5.32 19.40
C LYS A 84 -5.51 5.71 19.15
N ASP A 85 -5.74 6.65 18.23
CA ASP A 85 -7.08 7.13 17.85
C ASP A 85 -7.70 6.32 16.71
N GLY A 86 -7.05 5.23 16.28
CA GLY A 86 -7.55 4.36 15.20
C GLY A 86 -7.27 4.90 13.79
N ILE A 87 -6.45 5.95 13.65
CA ILE A 87 -6.09 6.53 12.35
C ILE A 87 -4.83 5.86 11.81
N VAL A 88 -4.82 5.52 10.52
CA VAL A 88 -3.63 5.01 9.82
C VAL A 88 -2.62 6.15 9.60
N ILE A 89 -1.38 5.94 10.02
CA ILE A 89 -0.28 6.91 9.95
C ILE A 89 1.03 6.25 9.52
N GLY A 90 1.91 7.02 8.87
CA GLY A 90 3.20 6.58 8.36
C GLY A 90 4.33 7.32 9.05
N ARG A 91 4.61 7.01 10.32
CA ARG A 91 5.61 7.75 11.13
C ARG A 91 6.68 6.89 11.78
N SER A 92 6.52 5.57 11.76
CA SER A 92 7.41 4.63 12.45
C SER A 92 8.63 4.28 11.60
N ASP A 93 9.83 4.24 12.22
CA ASP A 93 11.07 3.80 11.56
C ASP A 93 11.29 2.28 11.61
N ALA A 94 10.48 1.57 12.40
CA ALA A 94 10.54 0.13 12.58
C ALA A 94 9.14 -0.48 12.60
N VAL A 95 9.06 -1.78 12.34
CA VAL A 95 7.83 -2.56 12.44
C VAL A 95 7.64 -2.98 13.89
N GLY A 96 6.63 -2.39 14.56
CA GLY A 96 6.09 -2.87 15.83
C GLY A 96 4.74 -3.56 15.63
N PRO A 97 4.01 -3.85 16.73
CA PRO A 97 2.69 -4.46 16.65
C PRO A 97 1.65 -3.64 15.87
N MET A 98 1.79 -2.31 15.84
CA MET A 98 0.84 -1.41 15.18
C MET A 98 1.07 -1.31 13.66
N GLU A 99 2.25 -1.72 13.18
CA GLU A 99 2.64 -1.71 11.77
C GLU A 99 2.43 -3.07 11.07
N GLN A 100 1.94 -4.07 11.81
CA GLN A 100 1.63 -5.39 11.27
C GLN A 100 0.17 -5.44 10.82
N TRP A 101 -0.04 -5.93 9.61
CA TRP A 101 -1.34 -6.08 8.98
C TRP A 101 -1.56 -7.55 8.62
N GLU A 102 -2.82 -7.97 8.68
CA GLU A 102 -3.26 -9.32 8.34
C GLU A 102 -4.29 -9.21 7.20
N PRO A 103 -4.06 -9.85 6.03
CA PRO A 103 -5.03 -9.87 4.95
C PRO A 103 -6.18 -10.82 5.29
N VAL A 104 -7.38 -10.52 4.78
CA VAL A 104 -8.62 -11.30 5.01
C VAL A 104 -9.09 -12.05 3.77
#